data_AF-A0A6P8AMR8-F1
#
_entry.id   AF-A0A6P8AMR8-F1
#
_cell.length_a   1.000
_cell.length_b   1.000
_cell.length_c   1.000
_cell.angle_alpha   90.00
_cell.angle_beta   90.00
_cell.angle_gamma   90.00
#
_symmetry.space_group_name_H-M   'P 1'
#
loop_
_entity.id
_entity.type
_entity.pdbx_description
1 polymer ?
#
loop_
_entity_poly.entity_id
_entity_poly.type
_entity_poly.pdbx_seq_one_letter_code
_entity_poly.pdbx_strand_id
1 'polypeptide(L)'
;MTEQDRMRVAMSSHLSQVLVEYLPPTKPPIGKYDPDFIKFVCARDIFIGYEQYFDRFKEKFNLDELAKFVGAEIKSRHTIIEKWPHRLELKPKQAGAQQEFDLTLASGLSTKERYMEPRRAWPIEYFPQSIERVT
;
A
#
# COMPACT_ATOMS: atom_id res chain seq x y z
N MET A 1 13.00 -21.79 -14.52
CA MET A 1 13.33 -20.37 -14.28
C MET A 1 14.37 -20.32 -13.17
N THR A 2 15.58 -19.87 -13.50
CA THR A 2 16.72 -19.82 -12.58
C THR A 2 16.64 -18.60 -11.65
N GLU A 3 17.44 -18.55 -10.58
CA GLU A 3 17.50 -17.39 -9.68
C GLU A 3 17.98 -16.11 -10.40
N GLN A 4 18.90 -16.26 -11.36
CA GLN A 4 19.36 -15.17 -12.21
C GLN A 4 18.25 -14.62 -13.11
N ASP A 5 17.37 -15.50 -13.63
CA ASP A 5 16.21 -15.07 -14.41
C ASP A 5 15.24 -14.23 -13.56
N ARG A 6 15.02 -14.61 -12.30
CA ARG A 6 14.15 -13.84 -11.38
C ARG A 6 14.72 -12.45 -11.08
N MET A 7 16.03 -12.36 -10.87
CA MET A 7 16.71 -11.07 -10.68
C MET A 7 16.61 -10.20 -11.93
N ARG A 8 16.82 -10.77 -13.12
CA ARG A 8 16.71 -10.04 -14.40
C ARG A 8 15.30 -9.50 -14.62
N VAL A 9 14.26 -10.31 -14.39
CA VAL A 9 12.86 -9.88 -14.49
C VAL A 9 12.52 -8.81 -13.45
N ALA A 10 13.01 -8.97 -12.21
CA ALA A 10 12.83 -7.96 -11.18
C ALA A 10 13.46 -6.61 -11.57
N MET A 11 14.59 -6.60 -12.27
CA MET A 11 15.25 -5.38 -12.73
C MET A 11 14.64 -4.78 -14.01
N SER A 12 13.93 -5.57 -14.82
CA SER A 12 13.33 -5.10 -16.08
C SER A 12 11.93 -4.47 -15.93
N SER A 13 11.37 -4.43 -14.73
CA SER A 13 10.03 -3.87 -14.50
C SER A 13 10.03 -2.34 -14.64
N HIS A 14 8.90 -1.75 -15.03
CA HIS A 14 8.75 -0.29 -15.11
C HIS A 14 9.04 0.39 -13.77
N LEU A 15 8.63 -0.22 -12.65
CA LEU A 15 8.90 0.30 -11.30
C LEU A 15 10.40 0.34 -10.98
N SER A 16 11.14 -0.65 -11.48
CA SER A 16 12.59 -0.72 -11.33
C SER A 16 13.29 0.37 -12.12
N GLN A 17 12.77 0.73 -13.30
CA GLN A 17 13.28 1.85 -14.09
C GLN A 17 13.10 3.18 -13.35
N VAL A 18 11.94 3.40 -12.72
CA VAL A 18 11.68 4.59 -11.91
C VAL A 18 12.56 4.61 -10.66
N LEU A 19 12.71 3.47 -9.97
CA LEU A 19 13.51 3.39 -8.75
C LEU A 19 15.00 3.69 -8.98
N VAL A 20 15.55 3.35 -10.15
CA VAL A 20 16.95 3.69 -10.50
C VAL A 20 17.21 5.20 -10.49
N GLU A 21 16.19 6.03 -10.71
CA GLU A 21 16.32 7.50 -10.63
C GLU A 21 16.48 8.00 -9.18
N TYR A 22 16.01 7.24 -8.18
CA TYR A 22 16.13 7.56 -6.75
C TYR A 22 17.26 6.80 -6.05
N LEU A 23 17.55 5.58 -6.51
CA LEU A 23 18.53 4.67 -5.94
C LEU A 23 19.38 4.05 -7.08
N PRO A 24 20.28 4.83 -7.69
CA PRO A 24 21.11 4.34 -8.78
C PRO A 24 22.06 3.23 -8.29
N PRO A 25 22.17 2.11 -9.02
CA PRO A 25 23.11 1.04 -8.66
C PRO A 25 24.55 1.55 -8.71
N THR A 26 25.27 1.48 -7.60
CA THR A 26 26.69 1.92 -7.52
C THR A 26 27.67 0.80 -7.89
N LYS A 27 27.24 -0.45 -7.74
CA LYS A 27 28.02 -1.66 -8.03
C LYS A 27 27.08 -2.80 -8.49
N PRO A 28 27.61 -3.80 -9.21
CA PRO A 28 26.88 -5.04 -9.46
C PRO A 28 26.52 -5.73 -8.13
N PRO A 29 25.33 -6.35 -8.01
CA PRO A 29 24.98 -7.12 -6.82
C PRO A 29 25.98 -8.27 -6.62
N ILE A 30 26.53 -8.41 -5.42
CA ILE A 30 27.46 -9.50 -5.08
C ILE A 30 26.69 -10.84 -4.93
N GLY A 31 25.37 -10.78 -4.70
CA GLY A 31 24.47 -11.92 -4.63
C GLY A 31 23.07 -11.52 -4.15
N LYS A 32 22.20 -12.50 -3.89
CA LYS A 32 20.79 -12.25 -3.47
C LYS A 32 20.64 -11.62 -2.08
N TYR A 33 21.68 -11.70 -1.26
CA TYR A 33 21.72 -11.09 0.08
C TYR A 33 22.55 -9.81 0.11
N ASP A 34 22.93 -9.28 -1.06
CA ASP A 34 23.60 -7.99 -1.14
C ASP A 34 22.66 -6.91 -0.56
N PRO A 35 23.14 -6.08 0.39
CA PRO A 35 22.27 -5.13 1.09
C PRO A 35 21.70 -4.06 0.15
N ASP A 36 22.44 -3.65 -0.88
CA ASP A 36 21.96 -2.67 -1.86
C ASP A 36 20.87 -3.29 -2.73
N PHE A 37 21.02 -4.57 -3.08
CA PHE A 37 19.98 -5.33 -3.77
C PHE A 37 18.73 -5.53 -2.91
N ILE A 38 18.86 -5.91 -1.64
CA ILE A 38 17.72 -6.05 -0.72
C ILE A 38 17.00 -4.70 -0.60
N LYS A 39 17.73 -3.62 -0.36
CA LYS A 39 17.18 -2.26 -0.27
C LYS A 39 16.41 -1.89 -1.54
N PHE A 40 16.97 -2.18 -2.72
CA PHE A 40 16.32 -1.94 -4.00
C PHE A 40 15.00 -2.73 -4.14
N VAL A 41 15.01 -4.02 -3.82
CA VAL A 41 13.80 -4.87 -3.89
C VAL A 41 12.73 -4.38 -2.92
N CYS A 42 13.09 -4.00 -1.70
CA CYS A 42 12.16 -3.44 -0.71
C CYS A 42 11.59 -2.09 -1.16
N ALA A 43 12.44 -1.19 -1.66
CA ALA A 43 12.02 0.14 -2.10
C ALA A 43 11.07 0.10 -3.31
N ARG A 44 11.03 -0.99 -4.07
CA ARG A 44 10.12 -1.13 -5.22
C ARG A 44 8.64 -1.10 -4.81
N ASP A 45 8.31 -1.61 -3.62
CA ASP A 45 6.92 -1.65 -3.14
C ASP A 45 6.32 -0.24 -2.95
N ILE A 46 7.17 0.76 -2.70
CA ILE A 46 6.81 2.17 -2.54
C ILE A 46 6.11 2.74 -3.80
N PHE A 47 6.44 2.22 -4.98
CA PHE A 47 5.94 2.73 -6.25
C PHE A 47 4.67 2.02 -6.76
N ILE A 48 4.23 0.95 -6.07
CA ILE A 48 3.08 0.17 -6.52
C ILE A 48 1.78 0.91 -6.23
N GLY A 49 0.93 1.04 -7.25
CA GLY A 49 -0.45 1.48 -7.06
C GLY A 49 -1.30 0.35 -6.47
N TYR A 50 -1.80 0.52 -5.24
CA TYR A 50 -2.54 -0.53 -4.53
C TYR A 50 -4.06 -0.53 -4.72
N GLU A 51 -4.63 0.41 -5.49
CA GLU A 51 -6.09 0.53 -5.66
C GLU A 51 -6.74 -0.77 -6.16
N GLN A 52 -6.25 -1.34 -7.26
CA GLN A 52 -6.79 -2.57 -7.83
C GLN A 52 -6.73 -3.78 -6.88
N TYR A 53 -5.71 -3.84 -6.01
CA TYR A 53 -5.58 -4.93 -5.04
C TYR A 53 -6.51 -4.72 -3.86
N PHE A 54 -6.71 -3.47 -3.46
CA PHE A 54 -7.69 -3.09 -2.45
C PHE A 54 -9.13 -3.33 -2.93
N ASP A 55 -9.43 -3.10 -4.22
CA ASP A 55 -10.74 -3.42 -4.79
C ASP A 55 -11.05 -4.91 -4.69
N ARG A 56 -10.11 -5.78 -5.08
CA ARG A 56 -10.22 -7.23 -4.89
C ARG A 56 -10.37 -7.63 -3.42
N PHE A 57 -9.70 -6.92 -2.51
CA PHE A 57 -9.83 -7.13 -1.08
C PHE A 57 -11.24 -6.77 -0.59
N LYS A 58 -11.79 -5.60 -0.99
CA LYS A 58 -13.18 -5.22 -0.68
C LYS A 58 -14.18 -6.26 -1.13
N GLU A 59 -14.06 -6.72 -2.37
CA GLU A 59 -14.93 -7.74 -2.96
C GLU A 59 -14.82 -9.08 -2.21
N LYS A 60 -13.59 -9.54 -1.94
CA LYS A 60 -13.36 -10.83 -1.28
C LYS A 60 -13.92 -10.87 0.15
N PHE A 61 -13.90 -9.75 0.85
CA PHE A 61 -14.31 -9.66 2.26
C PHE A 61 -15.65 -8.96 2.46
N ASN A 62 -16.38 -8.64 1.38
CA ASN A 62 -17.62 -7.86 1.40
C ASN A 62 -17.54 -6.66 2.37
N LEU A 63 -16.48 -5.86 2.27
CA LEU A 63 -16.18 -4.82 3.26
C LEU A 63 -17.35 -3.85 3.49
N ASP A 64 -18.14 -3.55 2.45
CA ASP A 64 -19.30 -2.67 2.56
C ASP A 64 -20.42 -3.29 3.40
N GLU A 65 -20.63 -4.61 3.31
CA GLU A 65 -21.60 -5.33 4.15
C GLU A 65 -21.11 -5.39 5.60
N LEU A 66 -19.81 -5.68 5.80
CA LEU A 66 -19.19 -5.69 7.12
C LEU A 66 -19.28 -4.32 7.80
N ALA A 67 -19.01 -3.24 7.05
CA ALA A 67 -19.15 -1.87 7.56
C ALA A 67 -20.60 -1.59 7.99
N LYS A 68 -21.59 -1.94 7.15
CA LYS A 68 -23.01 -1.78 7.48
C LYS A 68 -23.41 -2.59 8.71
N PHE A 69 -22.92 -3.83 8.83
CA PHE A 69 -23.17 -4.70 9.97
C PHE A 69 -22.71 -4.06 11.30
N VAL A 70 -21.61 -3.31 11.29
CA VAL A 70 -21.13 -2.56 12.47
C VAL A 70 -21.71 -1.16 12.59
N GLY A 71 -22.73 -0.81 11.80
CA GLY A 71 -23.37 0.51 11.82
C GLY A 71 -22.53 1.63 11.23
N ALA A 72 -21.58 1.29 10.35
CA ALA A 72 -20.71 2.23 9.66
C ALA A 72 -20.91 2.20 8.14
N GLU A 73 -20.49 3.28 7.50
CA GLU A 73 -20.34 3.35 6.05
C GLU A 73 -18.98 3.96 5.76
N ILE A 74 -18.20 3.34 4.87
CA ILE A 74 -16.91 3.89 4.47
C ILE A 74 -17.15 5.01 3.47
N LYS A 75 -16.65 6.22 3.78
CA LYS A 75 -16.80 7.37 2.90
C LYS A 75 -16.06 7.15 1.58
N SER A 76 -16.74 7.42 0.45
CA SER A 76 -16.12 7.36 -0.88
C SER A 76 -15.06 8.44 -1.07
N ARG A 77 -15.29 9.65 -0.53
CA ARG A 77 -14.37 10.78 -0.47
C ARG A 77 -13.91 10.99 0.97
N HIS A 78 -12.61 10.95 1.18
CA HIS A 78 -12.04 11.30 2.48
C HIS A 78 -11.90 12.80 2.63
N THR A 79 -12.06 13.26 3.86
CA THR A 79 -12.00 14.67 4.26
C THR A 79 -10.97 14.92 5.35
N ILE A 80 -10.49 13.88 6.03
CA ILE A 80 -9.49 14.00 7.10
C ILE A 80 -8.08 13.84 6.51
N ILE A 81 -7.80 12.70 5.87
CA ILE A 81 -6.54 12.44 5.15
C ILE A 81 -6.81 11.63 3.89
N GLU A 82 -5.86 11.66 2.96
CA GLU A 82 -5.93 10.89 1.72
C GLU A 82 -6.03 9.38 1.97
N LYS A 83 -6.57 8.64 0.99
CA LYS A 83 -6.72 7.18 1.07
C LYS A 83 -5.39 6.46 1.25
N TRP A 84 -4.35 6.98 0.61
CA TRP A 84 -3.00 6.40 0.58
C TRP A 84 -1.98 7.41 1.11
N PRO A 85 -1.98 7.67 2.43
CA PRO A 85 -1.23 8.79 3.01
C PRO A 85 0.30 8.63 2.94
N HIS A 86 0.78 7.42 2.65
CA HIS A 86 2.22 7.11 2.59
C HIS A 86 2.71 6.86 1.17
N ARG A 87 1.88 7.14 0.16
CA ARG A 87 2.29 7.03 -1.24
C ARG A 87 3.11 8.26 -1.60
N LEU A 88 4.18 8.07 -2.38
CA LEU A 88 4.93 9.18 -2.93
C LEU A 88 4.04 10.06 -3.80
N GLU A 89 4.04 11.35 -3.52
CA GLU A 89 3.35 12.38 -4.28
C GLU A 89 4.25 12.92 -5.40
N LEU A 90 5.55 13.06 -5.13
CA LEU A 90 6.50 13.63 -6.08
C LEU A 90 7.12 12.56 -6.98
N LYS A 91 7.18 12.89 -8.27
CA LYS A 91 7.88 12.12 -9.30
C LYS A 91 9.38 12.39 -9.28
N PRO A 92 10.20 11.48 -9.86
CA PRO A 92 11.63 11.73 -10.00
C PRO A 92 11.90 13.09 -10.62
N LYS A 93 12.96 13.75 -10.16
CA LYS A 93 13.44 15.07 -10.65
C LYS A 93 12.58 16.28 -10.26
N GLN A 94 11.47 16.08 -9.54
CA GLN A 94 10.78 17.20 -8.89
C GLN A 94 11.54 17.65 -7.64
N ALA A 95 11.46 18.94 -7.32
CA ALA A 95 12.07 19.48 -6.10
C ALA A 95 11.49 18.77 -4.86
N GLY A 96 12.35 18.24 -3.99
CA GLY A 96 11.95 17.51 -2.79
C GLY A 96 11.69 16.01 -2.98
N ALA A 97 11.63 15.50 -4.22
CA ALA A 97 11.26 14.10 -4.47
C ALA A 97 12.22 13.10 -3.83
N GLN A 98 13.53 13.36 -3.87
CA GLN A 98 14.53 12.50 -3.22
C GLN A 98 14.34 12.47 -1.70
N GLN A 99 14.07 13.62 -1.09
CA GLN A 99 13.88 13.73 0.35
C GLN A 99 12.61 12.98 0.79
N GLU A 100 11.51 13.11 0.04
CA GLU A 100 10.28 12.35 0.28
C GLU A 100 10.52 10.84 0.19
N PHE A 101 11.23 10.41 -0.85
CA PHE A 101 11.61 9.00 -1.03
C PHE A 101 12.45 8.47 0.14
N ASP A 102 13.50 9.21 0.53
CA ASP A 102 14.41 8.78 1.61
C ASP A 102 13.68 8.71 2.96
N LEU A 103 12.80 9.68 3.26
CA LEU A 103 11.96 9.66 4.46
C LEU A 103 10.96 8.50 4.45
N THR A 104 10.33 8.23 3.30
CA THR A 104 9.39 7.12 3.15
C THR A 104 10.10 5.79 3.37
N LEU A 105 11.27 5.60 2.74
CA LEU A 105 12.08 4.39 2.91
C LEU A 105 12.57 4.21 4.34
N ALA A 106 12.95 5.29 5.02
CA ALA A 106 13.38 5.26 6.42
C ALA A 106 12.25 5.04 7.42
N SER A 107 11.00 5.38 7.07
CA SER A 107 9.83 5.23 7.95
C SER A 107 9.48 3.78 8.29
N GLY A 108 9.95 2.82 7.50
CA GLY A 108 9.62 1.40 7.64
C GLY A 108 8.20 1.03 7.23
N LEU A 109 7.42 2.00 6.71
CA LEU A 109 6.08 1.76 6.20
C LEU A 109 6.14 1.07 4.84
N SER A 110 5.17 0.21 4.57
CA SER A 110 5.14 -0.59 3.35
C SER A 110 4.46 0.10 2.17
N THR A 111 3.87 1.28 2.42
CA THR A 111 2.98 2.05 1.53
C THR A 111 1.74 1.29 1.06
N LYS A 112 1.45 0.13 1.67
CA LYS A 112 0.26 -0.70 1.45
C LYS A 112 -0.87 -0.32 2.42
N GLU A 113 -0.57 0.52 3.39
CA GLU A 113 -1.50 0.98 4.41
C GLU A 113 -2.49 1.97 3.78
N ARG A 114 -3.78 1.59 3.79
CA ARG A 114 -4.88 2.45 3.34
C ARG A 114 -5.61 2.99 4.56
N TYR A 115 -5.81 4.30 4.62
CA TYR A 115 -6.77 4.89 5.54
C TYR A 115 -8.18 4.56 5.06
N MET A 116 -9.13 4.37 5.97
CA MET A 116 -10.56 4.26 5.65
C MET A 116 -11.29 5.21 6.57
N GLU A 117 -12.02 6.18 6.00
CA GLU A 117 -12.76 7.15 6.78
C GLU A 117 -14.20 6.66 6.99
N PRO A 118 -14.57 6.17 8.19
CA PRO A 118 -15.94 5.76 8.45
C PRO A 118 -16.85 6.98 8.69
N ARG A 119 -18.12 6.83 8.38
CA ARG A 119 -19.21 7.63 8.95
C ARG A 119 -20.25 6.70 9.57
N ARG A 120 -21.02 7.22 10.52
CA ARG A 120 -22.13 6.48 11.12
C ARG A 120 -23.24 6.27 10.07
N ALA A 121 -23.64 5.02 9.87
CA ALA A 121 -24.83 4.70 9.09
C ALA A 121 -26.07 4.92 9.98
N TRP A 122 -27.00 5.77 9.55
CA TRP A 122 -28.27 6.02 10.24
C TRP A 122 -29.45 5.65 9.34
N PRO A 123 -30.57 5.13 9.89
CA PRO A 123 -30.75 4.68 11.28
C PRO A 123 -30.24 3.25 11.46
N ILE A 124 -29.84 2.91 12.69
CA ILE A 124 -29.53 1.54 13.10
C ILE A 124 -30.88 0.80 13.24
N GLU A 125 -31.52 0.49 12.12
CA GLU A 125 -32.56 -0.56 12.12
C GLU A 125 -31.82 -1.88 11.97
N TYR A 126 -32.08 -2.84 12.86
CA TYR A 126 -31.48 -4.18 12.94
C TYR A 126 -30.11 -4.28 13.66
N PHE A 127 -30.10 -4.01 14.97
CA PHE A 127 -29.53 -5.02 15.86
C PHE A 127 -30.63 -6.07 16.12
N PRO A 128 -30.47 -7.36 15.76
CA PRO A 128 -31.39 -8.38 16.24
C PRO A 128 -31.28 -8.40 17.77
N GLN A 129 -32.36 -8.02 18.46
CA GLN A 129 -32.47 -8.04 19.92
C GLN A 129 -32.50 -9.47 20.50
N SER A 130 -32.25 -10.51 19.70
CA SER A 130 -32.31 -11.90 20.13
C SER A 130 -30.90 -12.46 20.38
N ILE A 131 -30.25 -11.98 21.44
CA ILE A 131 -29.51 -12.90 22.30
C ILE A 131 -30.34 -12.97 23.57
N GLU A 132 -31.36 -13.83 23.51
CA GLU A 132 -32.04 -14.27 24.72
C GLU A 132 -30.97 -14.83 25.66
N ARG A 133 -31.00 -14.33 26.89
CA ARG A 133 -30.24 -14.86 28.01
C ARG A 133 -30.62 -16.34 28.14
N VAL A 134 -29.70 -17.23 27.79
CA VAL A 134 -29.75 -18.60 28.29
C VAL A 134 -29.44 -18.50 29.77
N THR A 135 -30.49 -18.65 30.57
CA THR A 135 -30.45 -18.89 32.02
C THR A 135 -29.68 -20.15 32.37
#